data_AF-A0A5J6G6K6-F1
#
_entry.id   AF-A0A5J6G6K6-F1
#
_cell.length_a   1.000
_cell.length_b   1.000
_cell.length_c   1.000
_cell.angle_alpha   90.00
_cell.angle_beta   90.00
_cell.angle_gamma   90.00
#
_symmetry.space_group_name_H-M   'P 1'
#
loop_
_entity.id
_entity.type
_entity.pdbx_description
1 polymer ?
#
loop_
_entity_poly.entity_id
_entity_poly.type
_entity_poly.pdbx_seq_one_letter_code
_entity_poly.pdbx_strand_id
1 'polypeptide(L)'
;MTRRGNSQRRQRFGANLAGWRVRAGLTQRQLAQIMFALSGRRWQVCRFKIALWERGARIPHEWLAIYAQALKVPFEQFARTAQVLDAPLGGVVQEDRAGPQGRRHRPAARSQDSQGRRHGRLPQKGTGGLPVV
;
A
#
# COMPACT_ATOMS: atom_id res chain seq x y z
N MET A 1 -13.41 -7.61 -7.76
CA MET A 1 -13.24 -8.26 -6.43
C MET A 1 -12.20 -7.51 -5.59
N THR A 2 -12.54 -6.38 -4.95
CA THR A 2 -11.54 -5.45 -4.33
C THR A 2 -11.84 -5.03 -2.89
N ARG A 3 -12.98 -5.43 -2.29
CA ARG A 3 -13.32 -5.09 -0.89
C ARG A 3 -12.45 -5.79 0.16
N ARG A 4 -12.09 -7.06 -0.03
CA ARG A 4 -11.36 -7.86 0.97
C ARG A 4 -9.95 -7.32 1.28
N GLY A 5 -9.21 -6.89 0.26
CA GLY A 5 -7.84 -6.39 0.43
C GLY A 5 -7.77 -5.11 1.26
N ASN A 6 -8.72 -4.19 1.07
CA ASN A 6 -8.78 -2.95 1.86
C ASN A 6 -9.16 -3.26 3.33
N SER A 7 -10.12 -4.16 3.55
CA SER A 7 -10.51 -4.61 4.90
C SER A 7 -9.35 -5.24 5.68
N GLN A 8 -8.53 -6.08 5.04
CA GLN A 8 -7.39 -6.71 5.73
C GLN A 8 -6.30 -5.69 6.10
N ARG A 9 -6.02 -4.71 5.23
CA ARG A 9 -5.03 -3.67 5.53
C ARG A 9 -5.50 -2.75 6.66
N ARG A 10 -6.80 -2.41 6.69
CA ARG A 10 -7.41 -1.64 7.80
C ARG A 10 -7.36 -2.42 9.11
N GLN A 11 -7.62 -3.73 9.10
CA GLN A 11 -7.49 -4.57 10.29
C GLN A 11 -6.05 -4.60 10.82
N ARG A 12 -5.04 -4.78 9.95
CA ARG A 12 -3.63 -4.72 10.35
C ARG A 12 -3.25 -3.38 10.95
N PHE A 13 -3.72 -2.30 10.34
CA PHE A 13 -3.52 -0.96 10.89
C PHE A 13 -4.16 -0.79 12.27
N GLY A 14 -5.41 -1.24 12.45
CA GLY A 14 -6.07 -1.24 13.75
C GLY A 14 -5.32 -2.07 14.80
N ALA A 15 -4.81 -3.24 14.42
CA ALA A 15 -3.99 -4.06 15.29
C ALA A 15 -2.67 -3.36 15.70
N ASN A 16 -2.04 -2.62 14.78
CA ASN A 16 -0.87 -1.80 15.10
C ASN A 16 -1.21 -0.68 16.10
N LEU A 17 -2.35 0.00 15.93
CA LEU A 17 -2.83 1.00 16.89
C LEU A 17 -2.99 0.39 18.30
N ALA A 18 -3.63 -0.77 18.39
CA ALA A 18 -3.80 -1.48 19.66
C ALA A 18 -2.44 -1.87 20.26
N GLY A 19 -1.49 -2.33 19.43
CA GLY A 19 -0.13 -2.66 19.85
C GLY A 19 0.61 -1.46 20.43
N TRP A 20 0.58 -0.29 19.77
CA TRP A 20 1.21 0.92 20.30
C TRP A 20 0.57 1.39 21.60
N ARG A 21 -0.77 1.32 21.71
CA ARG A 21 -1.46 1.62 22.96
C ARG A 21 -1.01 0.71 24.11
N VAL A 22 -0.91 -0.60 23.86
CA VAL A 22 -0.48 -1.58 24.87
C VAL A 22 0.97 -1.33 25.29
N ARG A 23 1.87 -1.03 24.33
CA ARG A 23 3.27 -0.67 24.62
C ARG A 23 3.40 0.62 25.44
N ALA A 24 2.48 1.56 25.27
CA ALA A 24 2.39 2.76 26.08
C ALA A 24 1.76 2.51 27.48
N GLY A 25 1.33 1.28 27.79
CA GLY A 25 0.71 0.93 29.08
C GLY A 25 -0.70 1.51 29.26
N LEU A 26 -1.37 1.91 28.18
CA LEU A 26 -2.65 2.60 28.25
C LEU A 26 -3.83 1.65 28.00
N THR A 27 -4.89 1.82 28.76
CA THR A 27 -6.21 1.27 28.43
C THR A 27 -6.89 2.12 27.36
N GLN A 28 -7.85 1.57 26.62
CA GLN A 28 -8.64 2.34 25.65
C GLN A 28 -9.35 3.55 26.28
N ARG A 29 -9.78 3.42 27.55
CA ARG A 29 -10.46 4.49 28.29
C ARG A 29 -9.48 5.60 28.68
N GLN A 30 -8.28 5.25 29.16
CA GLN A 30 -7.23 6.23 29.45
C GLN A 30 -6.80 6.96 28.18
N LEU A 31 -6.59 6.24 27.08
CA LEU A 31 -6.25 6.85 25.80
C LEU A 31 -7.34 7.83 25.33
N ALA A 32 -8.61 7.44 25.42
CA ALA A 32 -9.72 8.33 25.07
C ALA A 32 -9.74 9.60 25.94
N GLN A 33 -9.48 9.49 27.24
CA GLN A 33 -9.40 10.64 28.16
C GLN A 33 -8.24 11.57 27.79
N ILE A 34 -7.06 11.02 27.52
CA ILE A 34 -5.88 11.79 27.10
C ILE A 34 -6.17 12.52 25.78
N MET A 35 -6.70 11.81 24.77
CA MET A 35 -7.06 12.41 23.50
C MET A 35 -8.13 13.49 23.63
N PHE A 36 -9.13 13.29 24.49
CA PHE A 36 -10.14 14.29 24.76
C PHE A 36 -9.53 15.57 25.36
N ALA A 37 -8.63 15.42 26.33
CA ALA A 37 -7.89 16.55 26.91
C ALA A 37 -7.04 17.28 25.86
N LEU A 38 -6.31 16.56 25.01
CA LEU A 38 -5.48 17.12 23.93
C LEU A 38 -6.29 17.80 22.83
N SER A 39 -7.52 17.34 22.56
CA SER A 39 -8.40 17.96 21.56
C SER A 39 -8.97 19.33 21.97
N GLY A 40 -8.60 19.83 23.15
CA GLY A 40 -9.17 21.04 23.72
C GLY A 40 -10.66 20.91 24.03
N ARG A 41 -11.14 19.68 24.28
CA ARG A 41 -12.56 19.31 24.51
C ARG A 41 -13.52 19.67 23.38
N ARG A 42 -13.03 20.18 22.23
CA ARG A 42 -13.84 20.52 21.06
C ARG A 42 -14.42 19.30 20.39
N TRP A 43 -13.78 18.15 20.55
CA TRP A 43 -14.12 16.95 19.81
C TRP A 43 -14.26 15.76 20.77
N GLN A 44 -15.44 15.14 20.79
CA GLN A 44 -15.71 14.02 21.71
C GLN A 44 -15.03 12.73 21.23
N VAL A 45 -13.95 12.33 21.89
CA VAL A 45 -13.38 10.96 21.79
C VAL A 45 -13.87 10.13 22.95
N CYS A 46 -14.40 8.95 22.65
CA CYS A 46 -14.80 7.98 23.66
C CYS A 46 -14.12 6.63 23.39
N ARG A 47 -14.10 5.76 24.41
CA ARG A 47 -13.57 4.39 24.32
C ARG A 47 -14.10 3.64 23.09
N PHE A 48 -15.38 3.81 22.75
CA PHE A 48 -16.00 3.12 21.62
C PHE A 48 -15.36 3.52 20.28
N LYS A 49 -15.04 4.81 20.09
CA LYS A 49 -14.31 5.28 18.89
C LYS A 49 -12.93 4.65 18.82
N ILE A 50 -12.18 4.61 19.93
CA ILE A 50 -10.89 3.93 20.01
C ILE A 50 -11.03 2.46 19.59
N ALA A 51 -12.03 1.75 20.13
CA ALA A 51 -12.26 0.34 19.80
C ALA A 51 -12.63 0.12 18.33
N LEU A 52 -13.31 1.05 17.66
CA LEU A 52 -13.57 0.96 16.22
C LEU A 52 -12.29 1.12 15.39
N TRP A 53 -11.41 2.04 15.80
CA TRP A 53 -10.13 2.27 15.13
C TRP A 53 -9.19 1.07 15.29
N GLU A 54 -9.09 0.53 16.52
CA GLU A 54 -8.26 -0.64 16.82
C GLU A 54 -8.75 -1.92 16.11
N ARG A 55 -10.05 -2.02 15.81
CA ARG A 55 -10.59 -3.14 15.00
C ARG A 55 -10.42 -2.93 13.49
N GLY A 56 -9.91 -1.77 13.06
CA GLY A 56 -9.83 -1.43 11.65
C GLY A 56 -11.19 -1.15 10.99
N ALA A 57 -12.25 -0.95 11.78
CA ALA A 57 -13.57 -0.63 11.26
C ALA A 57 -13.62 0.79 10.66
N ARG A 58 -12.77 1.70 11.16
CA ARG A 58 -12.65 3.08 10.66
C ARG A 58 -11.20 3.58 10.81
N ILE A 59 -10.73 4.36 9.85
CA ILE A 59 -9.43 5.03 9.92
C ILE A 59 -9.61 6.40 10.58
N PRO A 60 -8.82 6.75 11.62
CA PRO A 60 -8.97 7.98 12.39
C PRO A 60 -8.21 9.16 11.77
N HIS A 61 -8.43 9.50 10.49
CA HIS A 61 -7.63 10.50 9.75
C HIS A 61 -7.37 11.81 10.51
N GLU A 62 -8.43 12.49 10.95
CA GLU A 62 -8.36 13.77 11.68
C GLU A 62 -7.79 13.64 13.10
N TRP A 63 -7.72 12.41 13.60
CA TRP A 63 -7.31 12.09 14.97
C TRP A 63 -5.90 11.53 15.04
N LEU A 64 -5.26 11.24 13.91
CA LEU A 64 -3.93 10.63 13.85
C LEU A 64 -2.87 11.47 14.57
N ALA A 65 -2.92 12.79 14.42
CA ALA A 65 -1.97 13.69 15.07
C ALA A 65 -2.12 13.65 16.59
N ILE A 66 -3.35 13.72 17.08
CA ILE A 66 -3.67 13.65 18.51
C ILE A 66 -3.35 12.24 19.06
N TYR A 67 -3.57 11.19 18.27
CA TYR A 67 -3.26 9.81 18.67
C TYR A 67 -1.75 9.59 18.81
N ALA A 68 -0.96 10.08 17.84
CA ALA A 68 0.50 10.04 17.90
C ALA A 68 1.04 10.84 19.10
N GLN A 69 0.48 12.01 19.36
CA GLN A 69 0.82 12.83 20.52
C GLN A 69 0.47 12.13 21.85
N ALA A 70 -0.72 11.53 21.95
CA ALA A 70 -1.16 10.81 23.15
C ALA A 70 -0.28 9.59 23.45
N LEU A 71 0.27 8.95 22.41
CA LEU A 71 1.18 7.80 22.53
C LEU A 71 2.65 8.18 22.58
N LYS A 72 3.01 9.45 22.39
CA LYS A 72 4.39 9.95 22.28
C LYS A 72 5.21 9.23 21.19
N VAL A 73 4.58 8.95 20.05
CA VAL A 73 5.22 8.27 18.90
C VAL A 73 5.29 9.25 17.72
N PRO A 74 6.32 9.20 16.85
CA PRO A 74 6.41 10.06 15.68
C PRO A 74 5.20 9.93 14.72
N PHE A 75 4.57 11.05 14.39
CA PHE A 75 3.37 11.11 13.53
C PHE A 75 3.59 10.50 12.13
N GLU A 76 4.80 10.62 11.59
CA GLU A 76 5.19 10.11 10.26
C GLU A 76 4.94 8.61 10.10
N GLN A 77 5.14 7.83 11.16
CA GLN A 77 4.91 6.38 11.16
C GLN A 77 3.41 6.06 10.98
N PHE A 78 2.53 6.87 11.57
CA PHE A 78 1.09 6.72 11.46
C PHE A 78 0.57 7.23 10.11
N ALA A 79 1.01 8.42 9.70
CA ALA A 79 0.55 9.08 8.49
C ALA A 79 0.89 8.28 7.23
N ARG A 80 2.09 7.71 7.14
CA ARG A 80 2.50 6.87 6.00
C ARG A 80 1.60 5.63 5.89
N THR A 81 1.30 5.00 7.02
CA THR A 81 0.46 3.80 7.05
C THR A 81 -1.00 4.12 6.69
N ALA A 82 -1.53 5.24 7.15
CA ALA A 82 -2.90 5.67 6.84
C ALA A 82 -3.07 6.07 5.36
N GLN A 83 -2.14 6.85 4.80
CA GLN A 83 -2.14 7.22 3.37
C GLN A 83 -2.13 5.97 2.46
N VAL A 84 -1.33 4.97 2.85
CA VAL A 84 -1.26 3.69 2.15
C VAL A 84 -2.61 2.95 2.14
N LEU A 85 -3.50 3.16 3.13
CA LEU A 85 -4.85 2.60 3.17
C LEU A 85 -5.88 3.36 2.33
N ASP A 86 -5.68 4.67 2.17
CA ASP A 86 -6.60 5.57 1.48
C ASP A 86 -6.31 5.67 -0.03
N ALA A 87 -5.08 5.30 -0.44
CA ALA A 87 -4.72 5.19 -1.84
C ALA A 87 -5.65 4.21 -2.58
N PRO A 88 -6.33 4.62 -3.67
CA PRO A 88 -7.07 3.70 -4.52
C PRO A 88 -6.08 2.69 -5.09
N LEU A 89 -6.42 1.40 -5.00
CA LEU A 89 -5.61 0.30 -5.53
C LEU A 89 -5.54 0.40 -7.06
N GLY A 90 -4.63 1.24 -7.58
CA GLY A 90 -4.48 1.49 -9.02
C GLY A 90 -3.47 2.58 -9.39
N GLY A 91 -2.53 2.96 -8.53
CA GLY A 91 -1.62 4.08 -8.80
C GLY A 91 -0.30 4.00 -8.06
N VAL A 92 0.45 2.91 -8.25
CA VAL A 92 1.91 2.97 -8.18
C VAL A 92 2.43 2.38 -9.49
N VAL A 93 2.30 3.15 -10.57
CA VAL A 93 3.38 3.15 -11.55
C VAL A 93 4.54 3.79 -10.79
N GLN A 94 5.43 2.95 -10.29
CA GLN A 94 6.75 3.38 -9.89
C GLN A 94 7.42 3.76 -11.20
N GLU A 95 7.18 5.02 -11.61
CA GLU A 95 7.75 5.57 -12.82
C GLU A 95 9.26 5.46 -12.65
N ASP A 96 9.81 4.58 -13.47
CA ASP A 96 11.21 4.28 -13.55
C ASP A 96 11.96 5.60 -13.63
N ARG A 97 12.98 5.70 -12.79
CA ARG A 97 13.82 6.86 -12.62
C ARG A 97 14.68 7.04 -13.88
N ALA A 98 14.07 7.51 -14.98
CA ALA A 98 14.76 7.95 -16.19
C ALA A 98 14.54 9.45 -16.36
N GLY A 99 15.47 10.23 -15.81
CA GLY A 99 15.50 11.68 -16.00
C GLY A 99 15.60 12.07 -17.48
N PRO A 100 15.24 13.33 -17.82
CA PRO A 100 15.08 13.77 -19.19
C PRO A 100 16.45 14.06 -19.79
N GLN A 101 16.96 13.18 -20.65
CA GLN A 101 18.11 13.51 -21.50
C GLN A 101 17.80 13.25 -22.96
N GLY A 102 17.82 14.36 -23.71
CA GLY A 102 18.42 14.35 -25.02
C GLY A 102 17.48 14.07 -26.18
N ARG A 103 16.90 15.15 -26.71
CA ARG A 103 16.85 15.34 -28.16
C ARG A 103 18.17 14.85 -28.76
N ARG A 104 18.13 13.96 -29.75
CA ARG A 104 18.92 14.08 -30.99
C ARG A 104 18.51 13.01 -32.01
N HIS A 105 18.05 13.53 -33.15
CA HIS A 105 18.35 13.08 -34.50
C HIS A 105 17.92 11.68 -34.97
N ARG A 106 16.85 11.74 -35.79
CA ARG A 106 16.65 10.95 -37.01
C ARG A 106 17.90 10.99 -37.91
N PRO A 107 18.31 9.83 -38.46
CA PRO A 107 18.55 9.70 -39.91
C PRO A 107 17.69 8.53 -40.44
N ALA A 108 16.87 8.71 -41.47
CA ALA A 108 17.21 8.74 -42.89
C ALA A 108 17.81 7.41 -43.38
N ALA A 109 17.07 6.79 -44.28
CA ALA A 109 17.32 5.50 -44.94
C ALA A 109 18.70 5.36 -45.59
N ARG A 110 19.17 4.11 -45.71
CA ARG A 110 19.37 3.37 -46.98
C ARG A 110 20.47 2.30 -46.85
N SER A 111 20.20 1.11 -47.40
CA SER A 111 21.10 0.07 -47.96
C SER A 111 20.41 -1.28 -47.73
N GLN A 112 19.62 -1.84 -48.65
CA GLN A 112 19.98 -2.51 -49.92
C GLN A 112 21.12 -3.53 -49.80
N ASP A 113 20.73 -4.77 -50.12
CA ASP A 113 21.53 -5.93 -50.57
C ASP A 113 22.49 -6.54 -49.52
N SER A 114 22.58 -7.87 -49.31
CA SER A 114 22.46 -8.98 -50.23
C SER A 114 22.26 -10.31 -49.48
N GLN A 115 21.54 -11.24 -50.13
CA GLN A 115 21.80 -12.69 -50.21
C GLN A 115 21.86 -13.58 -48.96
N GLY A 116 21.03 -14.63 -49.00
CA GLY A 116 21.21 -15.82 -48.16
C GLY A 116 20.11 -16.87 -48.30
N ARG A 117 19.99 -17.49 -49.48
CA ARG A 117 19.21 -18.73 -49.69
C ARG A 117 19.53 -19.76 -48.60
N ARG A 118 18.51 -20.45 -48.08
CA ARG A 118 18.46 -21.93 -48.09
C ARG A 118 17.06 -22.43 -47.77
N HIS A 119 16.54 -23.21 -48.72
CA HIS A 119 15.37 -24.07 -48.61
C HIS A 119 15.60 -25.21 -47.61
N GLY A 120 14.51 -25.66 -46.98
CA GLY A 120 14.44 -26.95 -46.29
C GLY A 120 13.19 -27.02 -45.40
N ARG A 121 12.03 -27.40 -45.94
CA ARG A 121 11.44 -28.75 -45.86
C ARG A 121 10.67 -29.01 -44.55
N LEU A 122 9.33 -28.99 -44.69
CA LEU A 122 8.26 -29.57 -43.86
C LEU A 122 8.51 -31.08 -43.53
N PRO A 123 7.64 -31.82 -42.78
CA PRO A 123 6.71 -31.52 -41.67
C PRO A 123 6.62 -32.63 -40.56
N GLN A 124 5.69 -32.45 -39.61
CA GLN A 124 4.86 -33.46 -38.87
C GLN A 124 5.37 -34.24 -37.64
N LYS A 125 4.56 -34.11 -36.57
CA LYS A 125 3.94 -35.09 -35.63
C LYS A 125 4.78 -36.07 -34.78
N GLY A 126 4.40 -36.11 -33.50
CA GLY A 126 4.47 -37.28 -32.59
C GLY A 126 4.16 -36.84 -31.14
N THR A 127 2.93 -36.94 -30.61
CA THR A 127 2.28 -38.07 -29.89
C THR A 127 3.08 -38.74 -28.76
N GLY A 128 2.48 -38.73 -27.56
CA GLY A 128 2.72 -39.66 -26.44
C GLY A 128 3.82 -39.20 -25.48
N GLY A 129 3.71 -39.29 -24.16
CA GLY A 129 2.74 -39.93 -23.28
C GLY A 129 3.39 -40.05 -21.91
N LEU A 130 2.66 -39.66 -20.86
CA LEU A 130 2.89 -40.10 -19.46
C LEU A 130 2.68 -41.63 -19.39
N PRO A 131 3.30 -42.39 -18.44
CA PRO A 131 2.97 -42.33 -17.00
C PRO A 131 4.18 -42.48 -16.06
N VAL A 132 4.12 -41.92 -14.84
CA VAL A 132 3.71 -42.58 -13.57
C VAL A 132 4.43 -43.89 -13.29
N VAL A 133 5.33 -43.84 -12.29
CA VAL A 133 5.61 -44.90 -11.30
C VAL A 133 5.73 -44.20 -9.96
#